data_AF-A0A942S1A4-F1
#
_entry.id   AF-A0A942S1A4-F1
#
_cell.length_a   1.000
_cell.length_b   1.000
_cell.length_c   1.000
_cell.angle_alpha   90.00
_cell.angle_beta   90.00
_cell.angle_gamma   90.00
#
_symmetry.space_group_name_H-M   'P 1'
#
loop_
_entity.id
_entity.type
_entity.pdbx_description
1 polymer ?
#
loop_
_entity_poly.entity_id
_entity_poly.type
_entity_poly.pdbx_seq_one_letter_code
_entity_poly.pdbx_strand_id
1 'polypeptide(L)'
;MEKYINQLADFISSNKEFKYLDISTSYNYATGDSFSLSVDNTRNLTNNNMGATIIDGILQAGLNYKNVVKPRVDKFKNEHRDIKTTTQFYDLLSTKDLSELINMKGQKIERIHTLVKFLKNEKIETEDDFYNWLSDKDNLLALSNLKGIKSKTIDYLKILTGHKETVAVDIRLLNFIKLSCPDLDNITYEFAKELLMKTAKKLRVEPATLDFSIWAYMTPERTKKEKENA
;
A
#
# COMPACT_ATOMS: atom_id res chain seq x y z
N MET A 1 15.16 -19.90 9.06
CA MET A 1 15.14 -18.57 8.41
C MET A 1 16.07 -18.54 7.20
N GLU A 2 17.39 -18.68 7.37
CA GLU A 2 18.38 -18.56 6.26
C GLU A 2 18.10 -19.45 5.04
N LYS A 3 17.74 -20.73 5.27
CA LYS A 3 17.29 -21.65 4.22
C LYS A 3 16.23 -21.03 3.30
N TYR A 4 15.21 -20.41 3.88
CA TYR A 4 14.06 -19.86 3.15
C TYR A 4 14.39 -18.54 2.46
N ILE A 5 15.28 -17.73 3.04
CA ILE A 5 15.80 -16.52 2.38
C ILE A 5 16.51 -16.89 1.09
N ASN A 6 17.36 -17.93 1.13
CA ASN A 6 18.07 -18.41 -0.06
C ASN A 6 17.08 -18.98 -1.09
N GLN A 7 16.13 -19.83 -0.67
CA GLN A 7 15.11 -20.36 -1.59
C GLN A 7 14.31 -19.27 -2.30
N LEU A 8 13.83 -18.24 -1.59
CA LEU A 8 13.13 -17.12 -2.20
C LEU A 8 14.02 -16.34 -3.17
N ALA A 9 15.25 -16.03 -2.77
CA ALA A 9 16.18 -15.30 -3.61
C ALA A 9 16.53 -16.07 -4.88
N ASP A 10 16.75 -17.38 -4.77
CA ASP A 10 17.04 -18.26 -5.90
C ASP A 10 15.83 -18.39 -6.81
N PHE A 11 14.62 -18.54 -6.25
CA PHE A 11 13.38 -18.57 -7.03
C PHE A 11 13.18 -17.28 -7.83
N ILE A 12 13.36 -16.11 -7.19
CA ILE A 12 13.26 -14.81 -7.85
C ILE A 12 14.31 -14.67 -8.96
N SER A 13 15.56 -15.04 -8.67
CA SER A 13 16.68 -14.86 -9.61
C SER A 13 16.63 -15.82 -10.80
N SER A 14 16.08 -17.02 -10.61
CA SER A 14 15.97 -18.03 -11.68
C SER A 14 14.70 -17.89 -12.53
N ASN A 15 13.69 -17.17 -12.04
CA ASN A 15 12.41 -16.99 -12.72
C ASN A 15 12.44 -15.80 -13.70
N LYS A 16 12.53 -16.10 -15.00
CA LYS A 16 12.59 -15.08 -16.07
C LYS A 16 11.33 -14.21 -16.18
N GLU A 17 10.18 -14.70 -15.71
CA GLU A 17 8.92 -13.94 -15.69
C GLU A 17 8.86 -12.94 -14.52
N PHE A 18 9.67 -13.11 -13.47
CA PHE A 18 9.73 -12.16 -12.38
C PHE A 18 10.48 -10.89 -12.80
N LYS A 19 9.88 -9.73 -12.52
CA LYS A 19 10.47 -8.41 -12.80
C LYS A 19 10.44 -7.57 -11.54
N TYR A 20 11.56 -6.93 -11.22
CA TYR A 20 11.57 -5.84 -10.25
C TYR A 20 10.90 -4.64 -10.88
N LEU A 21 9.82 -4.20 -10.26
CA LEU A 21 9.08 -3.02 -10.68
C LEU A 21 9.45 -1.86 -9.79
N ASP A 22 9.71 -0.70 -10.38
CA ASP A 22 9.90 0.51 -9.61
C ASP A 22 8.59 0.84 -8.88
N ILE A 23 8.64 0.85 -7.55
CA ILE A 23 7.46 1.17 -6.75
C ILE A 23 6.96 2.60 -7.01
N SER A 24 7.81 3.53 -7.46
CA SER A 24 7.34 4.85 -7.89
C SER A 24 6.36 4.77 -9.07
N THR A 25 6.47 3.71 -9.90
CA THR A 25 5.56 3.46 -11.03
C THR A 25 4.27 2.73 -10.62
N SER A 26 4.20 2.18 -9.40
CA SER A 26 3.05 1.41 -8.93
C SER A 26 1.84 2.27 -8.59
N TYR A 27 2.10 3.48 -8.08
CA TYR A 27 1.09 4.46 -7.67
C TYR A 27 1.02 5.68 -8.60
N ASN A 28 1.79 5.69 -9.69
CA ASN A 28 1.58 6.62 -10.79
C ASN A 28 0.25 6.29 -11.50
N TYR A 29 -0.84 6.88 -10.99
CA TYR A 29 -2.02 7.20 -11.77
C TYR A 29 -1.56 7.84 -13.07
N ALA A 30 -1.78 7.15 -14.20
CA ALA A 30 -1.39 7.51 -15.56
C ALA A 30 -0.55 8.78 -15.69
N THR A 31 0.76 8.60 -15.91
CA THR A 31 1.60 9.60 -16.56
C THR A 31 1.00 9.92 -17.93
N GLY A 32 0.16 10.95 -17.96
CA GLY A 32 -0.61 11.39 -19.12
C GLY A 32 -1.10 12.83 -19.02
N ASP A 33 -1.20 13.39 -17.81
CA ASP A 33 -1.29 14.84 -17.63
C ASP A 33 0.14 15.41 -17.59
N SER A 34 0.47 16.22 -18.60
CA SER A 34 1.64 17.09 -18.62
C SER A 34 1.52 18.12 -17.49
N PHE A 35 1.81 17.71 -16.26
CA PHE A 35 1.99 18.62 -15.14
C PHE A 35 3.28 18.24 -14.45
N SER A 36 4.24 19.16 -14.51
CA SER A 36 5.48 19.09 -13.76
C SER A 36 5.17 18.70 -12.32
N LEU A 37 5.66 17.54 -11.90
CA LEU A 37 5.95 17.30 -10.50
C LEU A 37 6.80 18.49 -10.06
N SER A 38 6.22 19.41 -9.28
CA SER A 38 7.00 20.42 -8.60
C SER A 38 8.12 19.69 -7.86
N VAL A 39 9.33 20.20 -8.04
CA VAL A 39 10.64 19.54 -7.90
C VAL A 39 10.96 18.99 -6.50
N ASP A 40 10.02 18.97 -5.56
CA ASP A 40 10.25 18.62 -4.15
C ASP A 40 9.52 17.36 -3.64
N ASN A 41 8.82 16.57 -4.48
CA ASN A 41 8.24 15.28 -4.02
C ASN A 41 9.23 14.12 -4.18
N THR A 42 10.25 14.08 -3.32
CA THR A 42 11.31 13.06 -3.36
C THR A 42 10.84 11.63 -3.07
N ARG A 43 9.59 11.45 -2.59
CA ARG A 43 9.05 10.16 -2.15
C ARG A 43 8.24 9.40 -3.20
N ASN A 44 7.79 10.04 -4.30
CA ASN A 44 7.09 9.48 -5.49
C ASN A 44 6.01 8.37 -5.28
N LEU A 45 5.58 8.12 -4.05
CA LEU A 45 4.64 7.08 -3.63
C LEU A 45 3.36 7.65 -3.01
N THR A 46 3.37 8.95 -2.75
CA THR A 46 2.31 9.66 -2.05
C THR A 46 1.17 10.01 -3.00
N ASN A 47 -0.05 10.04 -2.49
CA ASN A 47 -1.20 10.47 -3.26
C ASN A 47 -1.21 11.98 -3.52
N ASN A 48 -0.42 12.75 -2.75
CA ASN A 48 -0.52 14.19 -2.61
C ASN A 48 -1.96 14.64 -2.32
N ASN A 49 -2.65 13.86 -1.48
CA ASN A 49 -4.05 14.02 -1.08
C ASN A 49 -4.33 13.10 0.12
N MET A 50 -4.44 13.67 1.32
CA MET A 50 -4.65 12.88 2.53
C MET A 50 -5.96 12.07 2.51
N GLY A 51 -7.03 12.61 1.93
CA GLY A 51 -8.29 11.87 1.80
C GLY A 51 -8.12 10.60 0.96
N ALA A 52 -7.45 10.70 -0.19
CA ALA A 52 -7.15 9.57 -1.04
C ALA A 52 -6.27 8.52 -0.33
N THR A 53 -5.25 8.94 0.43
CA THR A 53 -4.39 8.03 1.20
C THR A 53 -5.13 7.27 2.29
N ILE A 54 -6.01 7.95 3.02
CA ILE A 54 -6.85 7.33 4.04
C ILE A 54 -7.84 6.35 3.40
N ILE A 55 -8.49 6.73 2.30
CA ILE A 55 -9.42 5.87 1.56
C ILE A 55 -8.68 4.62 1.05
N ASP A 56 -7.56 4.77 0.34
CA ASP A 56 -6.78 3.66 -0.21
C ASP A 56 -6.37 2.68 0.90
N GLY A 57 -5.79 3.22 1.98
CA GLY A 57 -5.33 2.44 3.13
C GLY A 57 -6.41 1.56 3.76
N ILE A 58 -7.64 2.07 3.90
CA ILE A 58 -8.75 1.29 4.47
C ILE A 58 -9.39 0.35 3.44
N LEU A 59 -9.54 0.79 2.19
CA LEU A 59 -10.24 0.01 1.17
C LEU A 59 -9.44 -1.21 0.72
N GLN A 60 -8.10 -1.15 0.69
CA GLN A 60 -7.24 -2.23 0.22
C GLN A 60 -7.50 -3.60 0.88
N ALA A 61 -7.85 -3.61 2.17
CA ALA A 61 -8.03 -4.87 2.89
C ALA A 61 -9.29 -5.64 2.44
N GLY A 62 -9.09 -6.78 1.78
CA GLY A 62 -10.18 -7.70 1.41
C GLY A 62 -11.00 -7.28 0.19
N LEU A 63 -10.54 -6.29 -0.58
CA LEU A 63 -11.15 -5.88 -1.84
C LEU A 63 -10.20 -6.11 -3.01
N ASN A 64 -10.75 -6.28 -4.21
CA ASN A 64 -9.95 -6.31 -5.43
C ASN A 64 -9.41 -4.90 -5.69
N TYR A 65 -8.09 -4.73 -5.63
CA TYR A 65 -7.46 -3.42 -5.76
C TYR A 65 -7.81 -2.76 -7.11
N LYS A 66 -7.60 -3.47 -8.22
CA LYS A 66 -7.80 -2.93 -9.58
C LYS A 66 -9.25 -2.57 -9.88
N ASN A 67 -10.19 -3.42 -9.49
CA ASN A 67 -11.59 -3.30 -9.92
C ASN A 67 -12.45 -2.54 -8.90
N VAL A 68 -12.01 -2.43 -7.64
CA VAL A 68 -12.81 -1.82 -6.57
C VAL A 68 -12.10 -0.62 -5.95
N VAL A 69 -10.86 -0.80 -5.47
CA VAL A 69 -10.15 0.22 -4.68
C VAL A 69 -9.68 1.36 -5.57
N LYS A 70 -8.84 1.05 -6.55
CA LYS A 70 -8.21 2.02 -7.44
C LYS A 70 -9.24 2.95 -8.10
N PRO A 71 -10.30 2.48 -8.78
CA PRO A 71 -11.25 3.39 -9.43
C PRO A 71 -11.92 4.38 -8.47
N ARG A 72 -12.11 4.00 -7.20
CA ARG A 72 -12.70 4.88 -6.18
C ARG A 72 -11.71 5.91 -5.65
N VAL A 73 -10.47 5.49 -5.43
CA VAL A 73 -9.37 6.40 -5.02
C VAL A 73 -9.08 7.39 -6.14
N ASP A 74 -8.95 6.92 -7.39
CA ASP A 74 -8.77 7.77 -8.59
C ASP A 74 -9.89 8.79 -8.70
N LYS A 75 -11.15 8.34 -8.59
CA LYS A 75 -12.34 9.21 -8.69
C LYS A 75 -12.29 10.29 -7.61
N PHE A 76 -12.14 9.90 -6.35
CA PHE A 76 -12.06 10.85 -5.23
C PHE A 76 -10.93 11.86 -5.43
N LYS A 77 -9.73 11.38 -5.76
CA LYS A 77 -8.56 12.23 -5.98
C LYS A 77 -8.77 13.20 -7.15
N ASN A 78 -9.46 12.78 -8.21
CA ASN A 78 -9.77 13.62 -9.37
C ASN A 78 -10.84 14.67 -9.09
N GLU A 79 -11.89 14.33 -8.34
CA GLU A 79 -12.99 15.23 -8.01
C GLU A 79 -12.64 16.19 -6.85
N HIS A 80 -11.67 15.82 -6.01
CA HIS A 80 -11.25 16.55 -4.81
C HIS A 80 -9.74 16.81 -4.78
N ARG A 81 -9.18 17.28 -5.89
CA ARG A 81 -7.73 17.50 -6.05
C ARG A 81 -7.15 18.50 -5.04
N ASP A 82 -7.97 19.44 -4.58
CA ASP A 82 -7.68 20.53 -3.64
C ASP A 82 -7.68 20.09 -2.17
N ILE A 83 -8.26 18.93 -1.86
CA ILE A 83 -8.28 18.36 -0.51
C ILE A 83 -6.91 17.71 -0.23
N LYS A 84 -5.98 18.52 0.29
CA LYS A 84 -4.61 18.08 0.57
C LYS A 84 -4.42 17.58 1.99
N THR A 85 -5.20 18.08 2.93
CA THR A 85 -4.98 17.86 4.36
C THR A 85 -6.05 17.01 5.03
N THR A 86 -5.71 16.42 6.18
CA THR A 86 -6.66 15.67 7.02
C THR A 86 -7.81 16.56 7.48
N THR A 87 -7.55 17.81 7.89
CA THR A 87 -8.62 18.73 8.30
C THR A 87 -9.54 19.09 7.14
N GLN A 88 -9.01 19.40 5.96
CA GLN A 88 -9.86 19.63 4.77
C GLN A 88 -10.72 18.41 4.43
N PHE A 89 -10.17 17.21 4.53
CA PHE A 89 -10.95 16.00 4.30
C PHE A 89 -12.02 15.80 5.38
N TYR A 90 -11.68 16.01 6.65
CA TYR A 90 -12.65 15.96 7.75
C TYR A 90 -13.81 16.95 7.54
N ASP A 91 -13.50 18.18 7.14
CA ASP A 91 -14.50 19.22 6.88
C ASP A 91 -15.39 18.85 5.68
N LEU A 92 -14.84 18.26 4.62
CA LEU A 92 -15.62 17.71 3.51
C LEU A 92 -16.62 16.65 4.01
N LEU A 93 -16.17 15.74 4.87
CA LEU A 93 -17.01 14.68 5.45
C LEU A 93 -18.09 15.20 6.41
N SER A 94 -17.99 16.45 6.86
CA SER A 94 -19.04 17.10 7.66
C SER A 94 -20.22 17.61 6.80
N THR A 95 -20.02 17.75 5.50
CA THR A 95 -21.02 18.31 4.57
C THR A 95 -21.48 17.33 3.49
N LYS A 96 -20.73 16.25 3.25
CA LYS A 96 -21.04 15.24 2.23
C LYS A 96 -20.94 13.83 2.80
N ASP A 97 -21.82 12.93 2.33
CA ASP A 97 -21.75 11.51 2.70
C ASP A 97 -20.59 10.83 1.96
N LEU A 98 -19.64 10.29 2.73
CA LEU A 98 -18.52 9.53 2.19
C LEU A 98 -18.99 8.36 1.32
N SER A 99 -20.10 7.71 1.69
CA SER A 99 -20.65 6.58 0.94
C SER A 99 -20.97 6.94 -0.51
N GLU A 100 -21.45 8.17 -0.73
CA GLU A 100 -21.74 8.72 -2.06
C GLU A 100 -20.47 9.15 -2.78
N LEU A 101 -19.55 9.83 -2.06
CA LEU A 101 -18.28 10.30 -2.62
C LEU A 101 -17.47 9.16 -3.25
N ILE A 102 -17.35 8.02 -2.55
CA ILE A 102 -16.57 6.88 -3.02
C ILE A 102 -17.41 5.72 -3.55
N ASN A 103 -18.74 5.89 -3.69
CA ASN A 103 -19.68 4.87 -4.15
C ASN A 103 -19.47 3.51 -3.45
N MET A 104 -19.54 3.53 -2.12
CA MET A 104 -19.34 2.35 -1.27
C MET A 104 -20.16 2.45 0.01
N LYS A 105 -20.55 1.31 0.57
CA LYS A 105 -21.27 1.23 1.85
C LYS A 105 -20.61 0.21 2.78
N GLY A 106 -21.03 0.22 4.05
CA GLY A 106 -20.66 -0.77 5.05
C GLY A 106 -19.53 -0.35 5.97
N GLN A 107 -19.01 -1.29 6.75
CA GLN A 107 -18.11 -1.00 7.89
C GLN A 107 -16.83 -0.24 7.54
N LYS A 108 -16.41 -0.22 6.27
CA LYS A 108 -15.21 0.51 5.84
C LYS A 108 -15.43 2.04 5.86
N ILE A 109 -16.66 2.51 5.67
CA ILE A 109 -17.01 3.93 5.78
C ILE A 109 -16.72 4.43 7.20
N GLU A 110 -17.25 3.73 8.21
CA GLU A 110 -16.97 4.02 9.62
C GLU A 110 -15.49 3.97 9.98
N ARG A 111 -14.73 3.04 9.39
CA ARG A 111 -13.27 2.95 9.60
C ARG A 111 -12.53 4.14 9.02
N ILE A 112 -12.96 4.64 7.85
CA ILE A 112 -12.41 5.87 7.26
C ILE A 112 -12.70 7.04 8.20
N HIS A 113 -13.96 7.26 8.62
CA HIS A 113 -14.28 8.32 9.57
C HIS A 113 -13.47 8.24 10.88
N THR A 114 -13.32 7.02 11.41
CA THR A 114 -12.52 6.77 12.61
C THR A 114 -11.05 7.17 12.40
N LEU A 115 -10.46 6.77 11.28
CA LEU A 115 -9.06 7.11 10.96
C LEU A 115 -8.89 8.62 10.73
N VAL A 116 -9.78 9.26 9.98
CA VAL A 116 -9.73 10.72 9.76
C VAL A 116 -9.78 11.47 11.09
N LYS A 117 -10.72 11.11 11.98
CA LYS A 117 -10.86 11.75 13.29
C LYS A 117 -9.63 11.51 14.16
N PHE A 118 -9.07 10.30 14.14
CA PHE A 118 -7.83 9.98 14.84
C PHE A 118 -6.67 10.86 14.36
N LEU A 119 -6.41 10.90 13.05
CA LEU A 119 -5.32 11.68 12.47
C LEU A 119 -5.47 13.18 12.75
N LYS A 120 -6.71 13.70 12.69
CA LYS A 120 -7.01 15.09 13.05
C LYS A 120 -6.67 15.40 14.52
N ASN A 121 -7.03 14.51 15.43
CA ASN A 121 -6.74 14.66 16.86
C ASN A 121 -5.24 14.62 17.16
N GLU A 122 -4.50 13.77 16.43
CA GLU A 122 -3.04 13.68 16.47
C GLU A 122 -2.34 14.83 15.71
N LYS A 123 -3.12 15.75 15.11
CA LYS A 123 -2.63 16.89 14.30
C LYS A 123 -1.76 16.48 13.11
N ILE A 124 -2.06 15.32 12.53
CA ILE A 124 -1.41 14.80 11.32
C ILE A 124 -2.16 15.36 10.12
N GLU A 125 -1.62 16.39 9.48
CA GLU A 125 -2.32 17.11 8.42
C GLU A 125 -1.92 16.67 7.01
N THR A 126 -0.67 16.26 6.80
CA THR A 126 -0.14 15.91 5.47
C THR A 126 0.40 14.48 5.44
N GLU A 127 0.69 13.97 4.24
CA GLU A 127 1.33 12.66 4.08
C GLU A 127 2.74 12.63 4.64
N ASP A 128 3.43 13.78 4.65
CA ASP A 128 4.75 13.92 5.27
C ASP A 128 4.67 13.89 6.80
N ASP A 129 3.67 14.55 7.39
CA ASP A 129 3.38 14.42 8.82
C ASP A 129 3.11 12.97 9.17
N PHE A 130 2.31 12.30 8.33
CA PHE A 130 1.94 10.91 8.58
C PHE A 130 3.12 9.96 8.41
N TYR A 131 4.00 10.19 7.42
CA TYR A 131 5.26 9.48 7.28
C TYR A 131 6.10 9.58 8.56
N ASN A 132 6.31 10.80 9.05
CA ASN A 132 7.11 11.04 10.24
C ASN A 132 6.47 10.37 11.47
N TRP A 133 5.14 10.49 11.61
CA TRP A 133 4.40 9.90 12.71
C TRP A 133 4.45 8.37 12.72
N LEU A 134 4.37 7.71 11.54
CA LEU A 134 4.45 6.26 11.37
C LEU A 134 5.86 5.67 11.61
N SER A 135 6.88 6.53 11.72
CA SER A 135 8.26 6.09 12.02
C SER A 135 8.45 5.73 13.49
N ASP A 136 7.62 6.26 14.39
CA ASP A 136 7.63 5.95 15.82
C ASP A 136 6.82 4.68 16.11
N LYS A 137 7.39 3.75 16.89
CA LYS A 137 6.75 2.48 17.24
C LYS A 137 5.56 2.66 18.20
N ASP A 138 5.61 3.63 19.11
CA ASP A 138 4.54 3.83 20.09
C ASP A 138 3.27 4.36 19.41
N ASN A 139 3.44 5.19 18.38
CA ASN A 139 2.38 5.64 17.50
C ASN A 139 1.70 4.46 16.77
N LEU A 140 2.48 3.46 16.33
CA LEU A 140 1.89 2.28 15.67
C LEU A 140 0.98 1.48 16.61
N LEU A 141 1.29 1.45 17.91
CA LEU A 141 0.42 0.81 18.91
C LEU A 141 -0.91 1.54 18.99
N ALA A 142 -0.90 2.87 19.08
CA ALA A 142 -2.11 3.69 19.08
C ALA A 142 -2.96 3.45 17.81
N LEU A 143 -2.32 3.42 16.64
CA LEU A 143 -3.00 3.17 15.37
C LEU A 143 -3.60 1.74 15.30
N SER A 144 -2.90 0.74 15.84
CA SER A 144 -3.35 -0.66 15.86
C SER A 144 -4.57 -0.92 16.76
N ASN A 145 -4.84 -0.02 17.71
CA ASN A 145 -6.02 -0.07 18.57
C ASN A 145 -7.29 0.35 17.84
N LEU A 146 -7.19 1.02 16.70
CA LEU A 146 -8.34 1.35 15.87
C LEU A 146 -8.93 0.08 15.24
N LYS A 147 -10.25 -0.07 15.36
CA LYS A 147 -10.97 -1.25 14.86
C LYS A 147 -10.74 -1.42 13.35
N GLY A 148 -10.22 -2.60 12.98
CA GLY A 148 -10.00 -2.95 11.58
C GLY A 148 -8.71 -2.42 10.96
N ILE A 149 -7.83 -1.79 11.75
CA ILE A 149 -6.46 -1.44 11.38
C ILE A 149 -5.52 -2.36 12.18
N LYS A 150 -4.70 -3.13 11.47
CA LYS A 150 -3.75 -4.12 12.03
C LYS A 150 -2.43 -4.06 11.25
N SER A 151 -1.48 -4.93 11.58
CA SER A 151 -0.10 -4.94 11.03
C SER A 151 -0.05 -4.72 9.51
N LYS A 152 -0.84 -5.46 8.73
CA LYS A 152 -0.93 -5.29 7.27
C LYS A 152 -1.31 -3.86 6.86
N THR A 153 -2.39 -3.33 7.42
CA THR A 153 -2.88 -1.99 7.06
C THR A 153 -1.88 -0.92 7.47
N ILE A 154 -1.23 -1.07 8.63
CA ILE A 154 -0.17 -0.15 9.08
C ILE A 154 1.00 -0.16 8.09
N ASP A 155 1.47 -1.34 7.70
CA ASP A 155 2.57 -1.45 6.75
C ASP A 155 2.19 -0.92 5.36
N TYR A 156 0.94 -1.07 4.95
CA TYR A 156 0.44 -0.50 3.71
C TYR A 156 0.34 1.04 3.77
N LEU A 157 -0.12 1.61 4.87
CA LEU A 157 -0.10 3.07 5.10
C LEU A 157 1.32 3.63 5.11
N LYS A 158 2.29 2.88 5.64
CA LYS A 158 3.71 3.22 5.53
C LYS A 158 4.17 3.29 4.07
N ILE A 159 3.80 2.32 3.24
CA ILE A 159 4.11 2.34 1.80
C ILE A 159 3.47 3.56 1.12
N LEU A 160 2.18 3.82 1.36
CA LEU A 160 1.46 4.95 0.76
C LEU A 160 2.04 6.32 1.15
N THR A 161 2.67 6.41 2.32
CA THR A 161 3.34 7.65 2.79
C THR A 161 4.80 7.73 2.35
N GLY A 162 5.34 6.70 1.69
CA GLY A 162 6.69 6.70 1.11
C GLY A 162 7.75 5.93 1.88
N HIS A 163 7.39 5.11 2.88
CA HIS A 163 8.35 4.20 3.50
C HIS A 163 8.72 3.07 2.54
N LYS A 164 10.02 2.95 2.27
CA LYS A 164 10.59 1.91 1.40
C LYS A 164 11.04 0.66 2.16
N GLU A 165 11.35 0.82 3.45
CA GLU A 165 11.83 -0.23 4.34
C GLU A 165 10.70 -0.99 5.06
N THR A 166 9.66 -1.37 4.31
CA THR A 166 8.54 -2.17 4.85
C THR A 166 7.89 -3.05 3.79
N VAL A 167 7.08 -4.00 4.23
CA VAL A 167 6.31 -4.95 3.41
C VAL A 167 4.94 -5.12 4.04
N ALA A 168 3.88 -5.02 3.23
CA ALA A 168 2.49 -5.20 3.63
C ALA A 168 2.00 -6.59 3.23
N VAL A 169 2.31 -7.60 4.05
CA VAL A 169 2.04 -9.00 3.71
C VAL A 169 0.56 -9.28 3.53
N ASP A 170 0.16 -9.61 2.30
CA ASP A 170 -1.18 -10.05 1.95
C ASP A 170 -1.21 -11.52 1.48
N ILE A 171 -2.39 -12.00 1.07
CA ILE A 171 -2.54 -13.38 0.61
C ILE A 171 -1.71 -13.69 -0.64
N ARG A 172 -1.42 -12.70 -1.50
CA ARG A 172 -0.59 -12.89 -2.70
C ARG A 172 0.86 -13.08 -2.30
N LEU A 173 1.37 -12.25 -1.39
CA LEU A 173 2.72 -12.40 -0.85
C LEU A 173 2.88 -13.74 -0.12
N LEU A 174 1.89 -14.16 0.66
CA LEU A 174 1.89 -15.50 1.30
C LEU A 174 1.89 -16.64 0.27
N ASN A 175 1.09 -16.53 -0.79
CA ASN A 175 1.07 -17.53 -1.85
C ASN A 175 2.38 -17.58 -2.63
N PHE A 176 3.04 -16.43 -2.84
CA PHE A 176 4.37 -16.37 -3.44
C PHE A 176 5.42 -17.09 -2.56
N ILE A 177 5.38 -16.86 -1.24
CA ILE A 177 6.25 -17.58 -0.30
C ILE A 177 6.00 -19.09 -0.39
N LYS A 178 4.75 -19.55 -0.38
CA LYS A 178 4.41 -20.97 -0.50
C LYS A 178 4.87 -21.58 -1.83
N LEU A 179 4.76 -20.83 -2.93
CA LEU A 179 5.26 -21.25 -4.24
C LEU A 179 6.78 -21.42 -4.25
N SER A 180 7.50 -20.51 -3.58
CA SER A 180 8.97 -20.49 -3.57
C SER A 180 9.58 -21.42 -2.51
N CYS A 181 8.84 -21.68 -1.43
CA CYS A 181 9.25 -22.47 -0.27
C CYS A 181 8.13 -23.47 0.08
N PRO A 182 7.95 -24.55 -0.71
CA PRO A 182 6.83 -25.48 -0.53
C PRO A 182 6.84 -26.22 0.80
N ASP A 183 8.01 -26.39 1.42
CA ASP A 183 8.16 -27.04 2.74
C ASP A 183 7.84 -26.11 3.93
N LEU A 184 7.49 -24.85 3.67
CA LEU A 184 7.28 -23.85 4.72
C LEU A 184 5.78 -23.75 5.07
N ASP A 185 5.43 -24.37 6.20
CA ASP A 185 4.07 -24.35 6.74
C ASP A 185 3.90 -23.33 7.90
N ASN A 186 2.64 -23.06 8.26
CA ASN A 186 2.24 -22.24 9.42
C ASN A 186 2.89 -20.84 9.49
N ILE A 187 2.93 -20.16 8.33
CA ILE A 187 3.53 -18.83 8.18
C ILE A 187 2.70 -17.76 8.92
N THR A 188 3.25 -17.16 9.96
CA THR A 188 2.68 -15.96 10.60
C THR A 188 2.98 -14.70 9.80
N TYR A 189 2.23 -13.62 10.04
CA TYR A 189 2.45 -12.33 9.39
C TYR A 189 3.88 -11.81 9.65
N GLU A 190 4.31 -11.85 10.91
CA GLU A 190 5.60 -11.37 11.37
C GLU A 190 6.74 -12.16 10.74
N PHE A 191 6.61 -13.48 10.68
CA PHE A 191 7.59 -14.35 10.02
C PHE A 191 7.70 -14.06 8.53
N ALA A 192 6.55 -13.94 7.83
CA ALA A 192 6.54 -13.61 6.40
C ALA A 192 7.18 -12.25 6.13
N LYS A 193 6.86 -11.24 6.94
CA LYS A 193 7.42 -9.91 6.82
C LYS A 193 8.93 -9.93 7.03
N GLU A 194 9.41 -10.57 8.08
CA GLU A 194 10.85 -10.69 8.34
C GLU A 194 11.57 -11.43 7.21
N LEU A 195 10.99 -12.54 6.73
CA LEU A 195 11.52 -13.32 5.63
C LEU A 195 11.65 -12.47 4.35
N LEU A 196 10.61 -11.73 3.98
CA LEU A 196 10.61 -10.88 2.79
C LEU A 196 11.58 -9.69 2.94
N MET A 197 11.63 -9.04 4.10
CA MET A 197 12.59 -7.95 4.34
C MET A 197 14.04 -8.44 4.25
N LYS A 198 14.36 -9.61 4.82
CA LYS A 198 15.70 -10.21 4.73
C LYS A 198 16.03 -10.67 3.30
N THR A 199 15.04 -11.16 2.56
CA THR A 199 15.17 -11.51 1.15
C THR A 199 15.45 -10.28 0.29
N ALA A 200 14.71 -9.18 0.49
CA ALA A 200 14.96 -7.90 -0.18
C ALA A 200 16.39 -7.40 0.06
N LYS A 201 16.84 -7.44 1.32
CA LYS A 201 18.22 -7.12 1.69
C LYS A 201 19.25 -7.98 0.95
N LYS A 202 19.03 -9.30 0.87
CA LYS A 202 19.93 -10.21 0.14
C LYS A 202 19.98 -9.88 -1.36
N LEU A 203 18.84 -9.55 -1.95
CA LEU A 203 18.68 -9.18 -3.36
C LEU A 203 19.11 -7.73 -3.65
N ARG A 204 19.46 -6.95 -2.63
CA ARG A 204 19.84 -5.53 -2.72
C ARG A 204 18.75 -4.66 -3.36
N VAL A 205 17.49 -4.95 -3.02
CA VAL A 205 16.33 -4.15 -3.41
C VAL A 205 15.60 -3.63 -2.19
N GLU A 206 14.89 -2.52 -2.33
CA GLU A 206 14.05 -1.98 -1.26
C GLU A 206 12.91 -2.98 -0.93
N PRO A 207 12.60 -3.22 0.35
CA PRO A 207 11.51 -4.14 0.73
C PRO A 207 10.16 -3.81 0.09
N ALA A 208 9.78 -2.53 0.00
CA ALA A 208 8.53 -2.12 -0.62
C ALA A 208 8.54 -2.36 -2.15
N THR A 209 9.71 -2.23 -2.79
CA THR A 209 9.89 -2.60 -4.21
C THR A 209 9.69 -4.10 -4.42
N LEU A 210 10.23 -4.93 -3.53
CA LEU A 210 10.02 -6.37 -3.57
C LEU A 210 8.55 -6.75 -3.36
N ASP A 211 7.88 -6.12 -2.38
CA ASP A 211 6.44 -6.27 -2.11
C ASP A 211 5.62 -6.06 -3.39
N PHE A 212 5.78 -4.88 -4.02
CA PHE A 212 5.03 -4.54 -5.21
C PHE A 212 5.34 -5.48 -6.38
N SER A 213 6.60 -5.85 -6.56
CA SER A 213 7.03 -6.78 -7.61
C SER A 213 6.39 -8.16 -7.45
N ILE A 214 6.36 -8.69 -6.22
CA ILE A 214 5.69 -9.95 -5.90
C ILE A 214 4.18 -9.84 -6.13
N TRP A 215 3.55 -8.77 -5.63
CA TRP A 215 2.13 -8.55 -5.81
C TRP A 215 1.73 -8.53 -7.29
N ALA A 216 2.53 -7.84 -8.11
CA ALA A 216 2.33 -7.76 -9.56
C ALA A 216 2.50 -9.12 -10.25
N TYR A 217 3.55 -9.86 -9.92
CA TYR A 217 3.79 -11.20 -10.44
C TYR A 217 2.63 -12.16 -10.11
N MET A 218 2.11 -12.08 -8.89
CA MET A 218 1.00 -12.92 -8.43
C MET A 218 -0.37 -12.47 -8.95
N THR A 219 -0.46 -11.40 -9.75
CA THR A 219 -1.72 -10.88 -10.29
C THR A 219 -2.00 -11.49 -11.68
N PRO A 220 -3.07 -12.30 -11.85
CA PRO A 220 -3.31 -13.11 -13.05
C PRO A 220 -3.47 -12.32 -14.37
N GLU A 221 -3.80 -11.03 -14.30
CA GLU A 221 -4.12 -10.24 -15.48
C GLU A 221 -2.89 -9.70 -16.23
N ARG A 222 -1.72 -9.64 -15.60
CA ARG A 222 -0.46 -9.24 -16.28
C ARG A 222 0.16 -10.40 -17.07
N THR A 223 -0.04 -11.64 -16.62
CA THR A 223 0.53 -12.83 -17.27
C THR A 223 -0.16 -13.24 -18.56
N LYS A 224 -1.35 -12.70 -18.91
CA LYS A 224 -2.07 -13.08 -20.14
C LYS A 224 -1.85 -12.11 -21.30
N LYS A 225 -1.91 -10.79 -21.05
CA LYS A 225 -1.77 -9.75 -22.09
C LYS A 225 -0.35 -9.60 -22.65
N GLU A 226 0.67 -10.03 -21.92
CA GLU A 226 2.06 -10.05 -22.39
C GLU A 226 2.47 -11.41 -23.00
N LYS A 227 1.73 -12.49 -22.70
CA LYS A 227 1.91 -13.80 -23.36
C LYS A 227 1.31 -13.85 -24.77
N GLU A 228 0.42 -12.92 -25.11
CA GLU A 228 -0.21 -12.81 -26.43
C GLU A 228 0.52 -11.82 -27.37
N ASN A 229 1.52 -11.07 -26.87
CA ASN A 229 2.27 -10.07 -27.65
C ASN A 229 3.81 -10.27 -27.59
N ALA A 230 4.29 -11.48 -27.29
CA ALA A 230 5.71 -11.86 -27.32
C ALA A 230 5.95 -12.98 -28.33
#